data_AF-A0A9X3WT94-F1
#
_entry.id   AF-A0A9X3WT94-F1
#
_cell.length_a   1.000
_cell.length_b   1.000
_cell.length_c   1.000
_cell.angle_alpha   90.00
_cell.angle_beta   90.00
_cell.angle_gamma   90.00
#
_symmetry.space_group_name_H-M   'P 1'
#
loop_
_entity.id
_entity.type
_entity.pdbx_description
1 polymer ?
#
loop_
_entity_poly.entity_id
_entity_poly.type
_entity_poly.pdbx_seq_one_letter_code
_entity_poly.pdbx_strand_id
1 'polypeptide(L)'
;MEPKLLYHITDYRNLPSILERGGLEAYAQVTEKEISYTDIAHQSIQARRSTTPIPLPPYGMFHDYVPFYFAPRSPMLYSIKQNNVEGFNRTQKRYYLPKLVVAFFFGNNSFLPIANAI
;
A
#
# COMPACT_ATOMS: atom_id res chain seq x y z
N MET A 1 21.83 -15.41 -0.56
CA MET A 1 20.53 -15.38 0.16
C MET A 1 19.47 -15.11 -0.88
N GLU A 2 18.40 -15.91 -0.93
CA GLU A 2 17.32 -15.71 -1.90
C GLU A 2 16.57 -14.39 -1.64
N PRO A 3 16.20 -13.63 -2.69
CA PRO A 3 15.47 -12.38 -2.52
C PRO A 3 14.06 -12.66 -1.97
N LYS A 4 13.68 -11.91 -0.92
CA LYS A 4 12.32 -11.96 -0.36
C LYS A 4 11.44 -10.94 -1.07
N LEU A 5 10.32 -11.40 -1.63
CA LEU A 5 9.34 -10.53 -2.26
C LEU A 5 8.48 -9.83 -1.20
N LEU A 6 8.28 -8.53 -1.40
CA LEU A 6 7.31 -7.73 -0.66
C LEU A 6 6.19 -7.33 -1.62
N TYR A 7 4.98 -7.32 -1.09
CA TYR A 7 3.77 -7.03 -1.83
C TYR A 7 3.09 -5.80 -1.22
N HIS A 8 2.59 -4.90 -2.06
CA HIS A 8 1.73 -3.79 -1.65
C HIS A 8 0.37 -3.93 -2.35
N ILE A 9 -0.70 -3.51 -1.70
CA ILE A 9 -2.06 -3.62 -2.23
C ILE A 9 -2.64 -2.22 -2.30
N THR A 10 -3.06 -1.83 -3.50
CA THR A 10 -3.59 -0.51 -3.80
C THR A 10 -4.67 -0.61 -4.89
N ASP A 11 -5.55 0.38 -5.00
CA ASP A 11 -6.45 0.53 -6.14
C ASP A 11 -5.61 0.87 -7.40
N TYR A 12 -6.02 0.37 -8.56
CA TYR A 12 -5.35 0.63 -9.84
C TYR A 12 -5.34 2.13 -10.19
N ARG A 13 -6.31 2.91 -9.69
CA ARG A 13 -6.38 4.36 -9.88
C ARG A 13 -5.26 5.13 -9.19
N ASN A 14 -4.55 4.51 -8.25
CA ASN A 14 -3.38 5.10 -7.61
C ASN A 14 -2.10 4.85 -8.43
N LEU A 15 -2.12 3.97 -9.44
CA LEU A 15 -0.94 3.66 -10.24
C LEU A 15 -0.35 4.88 -10.96
N PRO A 16 -1.14 5.77 -11.59
CA PRO A 16 -0.59 6.95 -12.25
C PRO A 16 0.24 7.82 -11.30
N SER A 17 -0.27 8.10 -10.10
CA SER A 17 0.44 8.94 -9.13
C SER A 17 1.68 8.25 -8.55
N ILE A 18 1.63 6.93 -8.34
CA ILE A 18 2.78 6.13 -7.90
C ILE A 18 3.90 6.16 -8.94
N LEU A 19 3.55 5.99 -10.22
CA LEU A 19 4.53 5.98 -11.32
C LEU A 19 5.12 7.36 -11.56
N GLU A 20 4.30 8.41 -11.57
CA GLU A 20 4.74 9.80 -11.75
C GLU A 20 5.72 10.23 -10.65
N ARG A 21 5.51 9.77 -9.41
CA ARG A 21 6.34 10.09 -8.24
C ARG A 21 7.52 9.13 -8.05
N GLY A 22 7.61 8.09 -8.87
CA GLY A 22 8.68 7.09 -8.82
C GLY A 22 8.62 6.15 -7.60
N GLY A 23 7.50 6.09 -6.88
CA GLY A 23 7.42 5.27 -5.67
C GLY A 23 6.10 5.36 -4.89
N LEU A 24 6.00 4.53 -3.85
CA LEU A 24 4.91 4.56 -2.88
C LEU A 24 5.21 5.61 -1.81
N GLU A 25 4.21 6.43 -1.47
CA GLU A 25 4.26 7.35 -0.35
C GLU A 25 3.40 6.85 0.82
N ALA A 26 3.80 7.15 2.05
CA ALA A 26 3.02 6.82 3.23
C ALA A 26 1.69 7.58 3.25
N TYR A 27 0.67 7.04 3.92
CA TYR A 27 -0.67 7.64 3.91
C TYR A 27 -0.67 9.09 4.47
N ALA A 28 0.13 9.36 5.49
CA ALA A 28 0.31 10.71 6.03
C ALA A 28 0.80 11.68 4.96
N GLN A 29 1.81 11.28 4.17
CA GLN A 29 2.39 12.08 3.09
C GLN A 29 1.43 12.27 1.92
N VAL A 30 0.68 11.22 1.57
CA VAL A 30 -0.39 11.27 0.56
C VAL A 30 -1.45 12.30 0.93
N THR A 31 -1.82 12.35 2.22
CA THR A 31 -2.81 13.30 2.74
C THR A 31 -2.23 14.73 2.79
N GLU A 32 -1.02 14.90 3.31
CA GLU A 32 -0.35 16.20 3.45
C GLU A 32 -0.11 16.89 2.10
N LYS A 33 0.28 16.12 1.07
CA LYS A 33 0.55 16.62 -0.28
C LYS A 33 -0.68 16.63 -1.18
N GLU A 34 -1.86 16.36 -0.63
CA GLU A 34 -3.15 16.30 -1.35
C GLU A 34 -3.09 15.43 -2.63
N ILE A 35 -2.38 14.31 -2.56
CA ILE A 35 -2.23 13.41 -3.70
C ILE A 35 -3.57 12.70 -3.93
N SER A 36 -4.05 12.69 -5.17
CA SER A 36 -5.23 11.92 -5.53
C SER A 36 -5.01 10.43 -5.18
N TYR A 37 -5.79 9.94 -4.22
CA TYR A 37 -5.66 8.60 -3.67
C TYR A 37 -7.04 7.99 -3.45
N THR A 38 -7.23 6.80 -3.99
CA THR A 38 -8.36 5.95 -3.68
C THR A 38 -8.00 5.04 -2.51
N ASP A 39 -8.68 5.26 -1.38
CA ASP A 39 -8.62 4.36 -0.24
C ASP A 39 -9.41 3.07 -0.48
N ILE A 40 -8.82 1.94 -0.09
CA ILE A 40 -9.40 0.59 -0.16
C ILE A 40 -9.46 -0.08 1.22
N ALA A 41 -9.00 0.61 2.27
CA ALA A 41 -9.05 0.14 3.63
C ALA A 41 -10.41 0.41 4.27
N HIS A 42 -10.72 -0.36 5.30
CA HIS A 42 -11.82 -0.03 6.21
C HIS A 42 -11.54 1.28 6.92
N GLN A 43 -12.51 2.21 6.92
CA GLN A 43 -12.38 3.49 7.60
C GLN A 43 -12.05 3.33 9.09
N SER A 44 -12.63 2.34 9.76
CA SER A 44 -12.33 2.04 11.17
C SER A 44 -10.88 1.59 11.38
N ILE A 45 -10.34 0.80 10.46
CA ILE A 45 -8.93 0.38 10.49
C ILE A 45 -8.01 1.58 10.19
N GLN A 46 -8.41 2.44 9.26
CA GLN A 46 -7.65 3.63 8.90
C GLN A 46 -7.60 4.65 10.05
N ALA A 47 -8.74 4.88 10.72
CA ALA A 47 -8.81 5.71 11.92
C ALA A 47 -7.98 5.15 13.09
N ARG A 48 -7.93 3.81 13.23
CA ARG A 48 -7.05 3.19 14.22
C ARG A 48 -5.57 3.41 13.86
N ARG A 49 -5.20 3.29 12.59
CA ARG A 49 -3.80 3.46 12.15
C ARG A 49 -3.30 4.90 12.30
N SER A 50 -4.17 5.90 12.15
CA SER A 50 -3.77 7.30 12.36
C SER A 50 -3.41 7.61 13.82
N THR A 51 -3.88 6.81 14.77
CA THR A 51 -3.73 7.04 16.21
C THR A 51 -2.87 5.98 16.90
N THR A 52 -2.41 4.95 16.18
CA THR A 52 -1.60 3.87 16.77
C THR A 52 -0.11 4.21 16.65
N PRO A 53 0.60 4.44 17.77
CA PRO A 53 2.03 4.73 17.76
C PRO A 53 2.86 3.46 17.53
N ILE A 54 4.00 3.62 16.86
CA ILE A 54 5.02 2.58 16.70
C ILE A 54 5.98 2.66 17.90
N PRO A 55 6.11 1.60 18.73
CA PRO A 55 6.93 1.65 19.95
C PRO A 55 8.43 1.46 19.70
N LEU A 56 8.85 1.39 18.43
CA LEU A 56 10.24 1.16 18.02
C LEU A 56 10.73 2.29 17.13
N PRO A 57 12.02 2.68 17.21
CA PRO A 57 12.61 3.63 16.28
C PRO A 57 12.35 3.26 14.81
N PRO A 58 12.10 4.25 13.92
CA PRO A 58 12.14 5.70 14.17
C PRO A 58 10.88 6.30 14.82
N TYR A 59 10.01 5.48 15.42
CA TYR A 59 8.74 5.88 16.07
C TYR A 59 7.74 6.48 15.06
N GLY A 60 6.78 7.29 15.53
CA GLY A 60 5.69 7.82 14.70
C GLY A 60 4.43 6.96 14.78
N MET A 61 3.51 7.18 13.84
CA MET A 61 2.23 6.49 13.73
C MET A 61 2.26 5.49 12.58
N PHE A 62 1.34 4.52 12.56
CA PHE A 62 1.23 3.59 11.43
C PHE A 62 1.04 4.30 10.07
N HIS A 63 0.45 5.49 10.02
CA HIS A 63 0.28 6.27 8.79
C HIS A 63 1.57 6.88 8.23
N ASP A 64 2.65 6.89 9.01
CA ASP A 64 3.96 7.38 8.58
C ASP A 64 4.73 6.31 7.78
N TYR A 65 4.17 5.10 7.65
CA TYR A 65 4.80 3.96 7.01
C TYR A 65 3.96 3.44 5.83
N VAL A 66 4.65 2.89 4.82
CA VAL A 66 4.02 2.17 3.70
C VAL A 66 3.80 0.70 4.10
N PRO A 67 2.57 0.18 4.07
CA PRO A 67 2.31 -1.20 4.46
C PRO A 67 2.76 -2.20 3.37
N PHE A 68 3.51 -3.22 3.79
CA PHE A 68 3.94 -4.34 2.95
C PHE A 68 3.45 -5.69 3.50
N TYR A 69 3.26 -6.64 2.60
CA TYR A 69 2.89 -8.03 2.89
C TYR A 69 3.97 -8.98 2.38
N PHE A 70 4.20 -10.07 3.09
CA PHE A 70 5.10 -11.16 2.66
C PHE A 70 4.41 -12.21 1.77
N ALA A 71 3.10 -12.06 1.54
CA ALA A 71 2.31 -12.98 0.73
C ALA A 71 1.43 -12.21 -0.27
N PRO A 72 1.23 -12.74 -1.49
CA PRO A 72 0.44 -12.07 -2.53
C PRO A 72 -1.08 -12.05 -2.25
N ARG A 73 -1.55 -12.81 -1.25
CA ARG A 73 -2.96 -12.86 -0.85
C ARG A 73 -3.08 -12.46 0.62
N SER A 74 -3.48 -11.22 0.89
CA SER A 74 -3.66 -10.72 2.25
C SER A 74 -5.06 -11.05 2.80
N PRO A 75 -5.22 -11.07 4.14
CA PRO A 75 -6.54 -11.13 4.78
C PRO A 75 -7.48 -10.00 4.35
N MET A 76 -6.94 -8.82 4.01
CA MET A 76 -7.72 -7.70 3.53
C MET A 76 -8.34 -7.98 2.15
N LEU A 77 -7.61 -8.65 1.24
CA LEU A 77 -8.18 -9.11 -0.04
C LEU A 77 -9.32 -10.11 0.16
N TYR A 78 -9.21 -10.96 1.18
CA TYR A 78 -10.31 -11.85 1.56
C TYR A 78 -11.51 -11.06 2.09
N SER A 79 -11.30 -10.06 2.95
CA SER A 79 -12.36 -9.18 3.46
C SER A 79 -13.11 -8.45 2.34
N ILE A 80 -12.37 -7.89 1.37
CA ILE A 80 -12.94 -7.25 0.17
C ILE A 80 -13.78 -8.26 -0.63
N LYS A 81 -13.25 -9.46 -0.87
CA LYS A 81 -13.96 -10.51 -1.63
C LYS A 81 -15.28 -10.90 -0.95
N GLN A 82 -15.32 -10.92 0.38
CA GLN A 82 -16.51 -11.25 1.15
C GLN A 82 -17.49 -10.07 1.29
N ASN A 83 -17.21 -8.91 0.68
CA ASN A 83 -17.93 -7.65 0.89
C ASN A 83 -17.99 -7.21 2.37
N ASN A 84 -17.02 -7.63 3.16
CA ASN A 84 -16.88 -7.26 4.55
C ASN A 84 -16.03 -5.99 4.66
N VAL A 85 -16.24 -4.99 3.80
CA VAL A 85 -15.56 -3.67 3.86
C VAL A 85 -16.60 -2.58 3.74
N GLU A 86 -16.94 -1.96 4.87
CA GLU A 86 -17.97 -0.92 4.92
C GLU A 86 -17.54 0.31 4.11
N GLY A 87 -18.43 0.80 3.26
CA GLY A 87 -18.13 1.89 2.31
C GLY A 87 -17.42 1.46 1.02
N PHE A 88 -17.04 0.19 0.87
CA PHE A 88 -16.43 -0.34 -0.36
C PHE A 88 -17.43 -1.21 -1.14
N ASN A 89 -18.18 -0.59 -2.06
CA ASN A 89 -19.21 -1.28 -2.85
C ASN A 89 -18.71 -1.82 -4.22
N ARG A 90 -17.39 -1.86 -4.46
CA ARG A 90 -16.85 -2.31 -5.75
C ARG A 90 -16.72 -3.83 -5.76
N THR A 91 -17.44 -4.49 -6.66
CA THR A 91 -17.27 -5.93 -6.86
C THR A 91 -15.91 -6.24 -7.49
N GLN A 92 -15.26 -7.30 -7.04
CA GLN A 92 -14.09 -7.91 -7.68
C GLN A 92 -14.48 -8.67 -8.97
N LYS A 93 -15.45 -8.16 -9.74
CA LYS A 93 -15.90 -8.75 -11.00
C LYS A 93 -14.98 -8.29 -12.14
N ARG A 94 -14.12 -9.20 -12.58
CA ARG A 94 -13.69 -9.33 -13.98
C ARG A 94 -12.58 -8.42 -14.53
N TYR A 95 -11.67 -7.93 -13.69
CA TYR A 95 -10.34 -7.54 -14.16
C TYR A 95 -9.28 -8.13 -13.23
N TYR A 96 -8.46 -9.02 -13.78
CA TYR A 96 -7.45 -9.82 -13.07
C TYR A 96 -6.24 -9.01 -12.57
N LEU A 97 -6.38 -7.71 -12.27
CA LEU A 97 -5.27 -6.87 -11.85
C LEU A 97 -5.72 -5.82 -10.81
N PRO A 98 -5.49 -6.09 -9.52
CA PRO A 98 -4.79 -5.11 -8.71
C PRO A 98 -3.57 -5.83 -8.13
N LYS A 99 -2.64 -6.22 -9.00
CA LYS A 99 -1.37 -6.80 -8.58
C LYS A 99 -0.26 -5.93 -9.13
N LEU A 100 -0.17 -4.68 -8.67
CA LEU A 100 1.14 -4.06 -8.70
C LEU A 100 1.92 -4.65 -7.52
N VAL A 101 2.65 -5.71 -7.81
CA VAL A 101 3.69 -6.23 -6.92
C VAL A 101 4.88 -5.30 -7.10
N VAL A 102 5.02 -4.30 -6.24
CA VAL A 102 6.25 -3.52 -6.19
C VAL A 102 7.26 -4.32 -5.38
N ALA A 103 8.12 -5.07 -6.06
CA ALA A 103 9.22 -5.78 -5.43
C ALA A 103 10.34 -4.78 -5.10
N PHE A 104 10.55 -4.52 -3.81
CA PHE A 104 11.70 -3.76 -3.34
C PHE A 104 12.87 -4.72 -3.07
N PHE A 105 13.99 -4.52 -3.76
CA PHE A 105 15.25 -5.18 -3.45
C PHE A 105 15.96 -4.40 -2.34
N PHE A 106 16.03 -4.98 -1.14
CA PHE A 106 16.83 -4.40 -0.05
C PHE A 106 18.29 -4.87 -0.19
N GLY A 107 19.08 -4.10 -0.93
CA GLY A 107 20.54 -4.09 -0.88
C GLY A 107 21.02 -2.82 -0.15
N ASN A 108 22.11 -2.93 0.60
CA ASN A 108 22.59 -1.92 1.56
C ASN A 108 22.46 -0.46 1.11
N ASN A 109 21.76 0.33 1.94
CA ASN A 109 21.77 1.79 2.02
C ASN A 109 21.58 2.56 0.71
N SER A 110 20.35 2.57 0.19
CA SER A 110 19.65 3.76 -0.35
C SER A 110 18.38 3.29 -1.06
N PHE A 111 17.24 3.90 -0.73
CA PHE A 111 16.03 3.76 -1.56
C PHE A 111 16.31 4.47 -2.89
N LEU A 112 16.73 3.71 -3.90
CA LEU A 112 16.73 4.19 -5.28
C LEU A 112 15.36 3.88 -5.89
N PRO A 113 14.61 4.88 -6.40
CA PRO A 113 13.42 4.63 -7.18
C PRO A 113 13.81 3.88 -8.46
N ILE A 114 13.10 2.80 -8.76
CA ILE A 114 13.27 2.06 -10.02
C ILE A 114 12.69 2.93 -11.13
N ALA A 115 13.53 3.81 -11.69
CA ALA A 115 13.35 4.28 -13.04
C ALA A 115 13.78 3.14 -13.99
N ASN A 116 12.88 2.82 -14.92
CA ASN A 116 13.04 1.88 -16.05
C ASN A 116 13.01 0.37 -15.72
N ALA A 117 11.83 -0.21 -15.88
CA ALA A 117 11.69 -1.51 -16.53
C ALA A 117 10.38 -1.49 -17.34
N ILE A 118 10.54 -1.74 -18.64
CA ILE A 118 9.54 -1.79 -19.71
C ILE A 118 8.47 -2.84 -19.42
#